data_AF-A0A2V6MWK9-F1
#
_entry.id   AF-A0A2V6MWK9-F1
#
_cell.length_a   1.000
_cell.length_b   1.000
_cell.length_c   1.000
_cell.angle_alpha   90.00
_cell.angle_beta   90.00
_cell.angle_gamma   90.00
#
_symmetry.space_group_name_H-M   'P 1'
#
loop_
_entity.id
_entity.type
_entity.pdbx_description
1 polymer ?
#
loop_
_entity_poly.entity_id
_entity_poly.type
_entity_poly.pdbx_seq_one_letter_code
_entity_poly.pdbx_strand_id
1 'polypeptide(L)' 'MKKVNITEIKEEPWQSPGGNYAAHFKGISIALGRDPESLDLAKRHSFDLEWTRVPPGKHNF' A
#
# COMPACT_ATOMS: atom_id res chain seq x y z
N MET A 1 -1.66 19.56 8.00
CA MET A 1 -1.26 18.78 6.81
C MET A 1 -0.08 17.89 7.18
N LYS A 2 -0.27 16.56 7.20
CA LYS A 2 0.80 15.61 7.49
C LYS A 2 1.69 15.47 6.25
N LYS A 3 3.00 15.66 6.40
CA LYS A 3 3.99 15.40 5.34
C LYS A 3 4.71 14.10 5.66
N VAL A 4 4.92 13.26 4.66
CA VAL A 4 5.55 11.94 4.80
C VAL A 4 6.53 11.74 3.64
N ASN A 5 7.74 11.26 3.92
CA ASN A 5 8.70 10.86 2.89
C ASN A 5 8.47 9.40 2.50
N ILE A 6 8.44 9.11 1.20
CA ILE A 6 8.21 7.75 0.69
C ILE A 6 9.31 6.75 1.08
N THR A 7 10.50 7.26 1.38
CA THR A 7 11.65 6.50 1.87
C THR A 7 11.48 6.01 3.30
N GLU A 8 10.61 6.65 4.09
CA GLU A 8 10.32 6.30 5.49
C GLU A 8 9.16 5.30 5.60
N ILE A 9 8.39 5.09 4.53
CA ILE A 9 7.29 4.13 4.51
C ILE A 9 7.87 2.72 4.32
N LYS A 10 7.64 1.86 5.32
CA LYS A 10 8.00 0.44 5.27
C LYS A 10 7.29 -0.23 4.11
N GLU A 11 8.06 -1.04 3.38
CA GLU A 11 7.54 -1.86 2.29
C GLU A 11 7.10 -3.22 2.84
N GLU A 12 5.88 -3.65 2.51
CA GLU A 12 5.32 -4.92 2.96
C GLU A 12 5.27 -5.91 1.79
N PRO A 13 6.00 -7.04 1.87
CA PRO A 13 5.97 -8.06 0.84
C PRO A 13 4.73 -8.94 0.97
N TRP A 14 4.17 -9.33 -0.17
CA TRP A 14 3.14 -10.35 -0.27
C TRP A 14 3.43 -11.29 -1.44
N GLN A 15 3.03 -12.54 -1.27
CA GLN A 15 3.18 -13.57 -2.29
C GLN A 15 1.97 -14.51 -2.23
N SER A 16 1.52 -14.99 -3.38
CA SER A 16 0.50 -16.03 -3.43
C SER A 16 1.02 -17.37 -2.88
N PRO A 17 0.15 -18.27 -2.37
CA PRO A 17 0.59 -19.57 -1.85
C PRO A 17 1.40 -20.41 -2.86
N GLY A 18 1.04 -20.34 -4.15
CA GLY A 18 1.78 -21.02 -5.24
C GLY A 18 2.97 -20.23 -5.78
N GLY A 19 3.21 -19.02 -5.28
CA GLY A 19 4.36 -18.20 -5.62
C GLY A 19 4.39 -17.57 -7.01
N ASN A 20 3.33 -17.75 -7.82
CA ASN A 20 3.23 -17.16 -9.16
C ASN A 20 3.06 -15.63 -9.14
N TYR A 21 2.41 -15.12 -8.09
CA TYR A 21 2.15 -13.70 -7.90
C TYR A 21 2.95 -13.19 -6.72
N ALA A 22 3.54 -12.01 -6.86
CA ALA A 22 4.23 -11.34 -5.78
C ALA A 22 4.21 -9.83 -5.99
N ALA A 23 4.07 -9.10 -4.90
CA ALA A 23 4.09 -7.65 -4.91
C ALA A 23 4.62 -7.13 -3.57
N HIS A 24 5.17 -5.94 -3.62
CA HIS A 24 5.62 -5.19 -2.46
C HIS A 24 4.83 -3.89 -2.38
N PHE A 25 4.24 -3.61 -1.23
CA PHE A 25 3.31 -2.51 -1.06
C PHE A 25 3.82 -1.44 -0.09
N LYS A 26 3.54 -0.18 -0.40
CA LYS A 26 3.67 0.95 0.53
C LYS A 26 2.36 1.73 0.55
N GLY A 27 1.61 1.61 1.64
CA GLY A 27 0.34 2.31 1.83
C GLY A 27 0.53 3.81 2.08
N ILE A 28 0.56 4.62 1.02
CA ILE A 28 0.78 6.07 1.11
C ILE A 28 -0.40 6.75 1.85
N SER A 29 -1.64 6.39 1.54
CA SER A 29 -2.81 6.91 2.28
C SER A 29 -2.75 6.62 3.77
N ILE A 30 -2.39 5.39 4.14
CA ILE A 30 -2.27 4.96 5.54
C ILE A 30 -1.20 5.80 6.23
N ALA A 31 -0.03 5.95 5.60
CA ALA A 31 1.03 6.79 6.12
C ALA A 31 0.59 8.26 6.29
N LEU A 32 -0.25 8.77 5.39
CA LEU A 32 -0.83 10.12 5.46
C LEU A 32 -1.93 10.27 6.52
N GLY A 33 -2.38 9.19 7.16
CA GLY A 33 -3.31 9.22 8.29
C GLY A 33 -4.67 8.58 8.02
N ARG A 34 -4.85 7.89 6.88
CA ARG A 34 -6.04 7.07 6.65
C ARG A 34 -6.08 5.94 7.68
N ASP A 35 -7.26 5.71 8.25
CA ASP A 35 -7.58 4.50 9.00
C ASP A 35 -8.02 3.39 8.01
N PRO A 36 -7.23 2.32 7.82
CA PRO A 36 -7.54 1.27 6.85
C PRO A 36 -8.77 0.43 7.24
N GLU A 37 -9.09 0.33 8.53
CA GLU A 37 -10.20 -0.49 9.05
C GLU A 37 -11.51 0.29 9.14
N SER A 38 -11.48 1.62 8.92
CA SER A 38 -12.65 2.45 9.05
C SER A 38 -13.53 2.42 7.80
N LEU A 39 -14.81 2.13 7.99
CA LEU A 39 -15.84 2.29 6.97
C LEU A 39 -16.48 3.69 6.96
N ASP A 40 -16.16 4.53 7.96
CA ASP A 40 -16.70 5.88 8.11
C ASP A 40 -16.28 6.78 6.94
N LEU A 41 -17.25 7.31 6.20
CA LEU A 41 -17.02 8.18 5.05
C LEU A 41 -16.29 9.47 5.44
N ALA A 42 -16.51 9.99 6.66
CA ALA A 42 -15.87 11.22 7.13
C ALA A 42 -14.37 11.04 7.42
N LYS A 43 -13.90 9.80 7.60
CA LYS A 43 -12.50 9.46 7.87
C LYS A 43 -11.72 9.05 6.63
N ARG A 44 -12.38 9.00 5.46
CA ARG A 44 -11.73 8.63 4.20
C ARG A 44 -10.98 9.81 3.60
N HIS A 45 -9.92 9.49 2.88
CA HIS A 45 -9.33 10.42 1.93
C HIS A 45 -10.22 10.48 0.67
N SER A 46 -10.13 11.57 -0.11
CA SER A 46 -10.86 11.70 -1.37
C SER A 46 -10.46 10.65 -2.42
N PHE A 47 -9.26 10.07 -2.27
CA PHE A 47 -8.76 8.96 -3.07
C PHE A 47 -7.83 8.10 -2.21
N ASP A 48 -7.58 6.88 -2.69
CA ASP A 48 -6.59 5.98 -2.11
C ASP A 48 -5.35 5.92 -2.99
N LEU A 49 -4.17 5.94 -2.37
CA LEU A 49 -2.90 5.83 -3.06
C LEU A 49 -2.01 4.82 -2.35
N GLU A 50 -1.49 3.89 -3.14
CA GLU A 50 -0.50 2.90 -2.76
C GLU A 50 0.60 2.88 -3.81
N TRP A 51 1.84 2.64 -3.37
CA TRP A 51 2.94 2.34 -4.27
C TRP A 51 3.19 0.83 -4.28
N THR A 52 3.11 0.22 -5.46
CA THR A 52 3.31 -1.21 -5.64
C THR A 52 4.53 -1.48 -6.52
N ARG A 53 5.41 -2.38 -6.07
CA ARG A 53 6.56 -2.87 -6.86
C ARG A 53 6.42 -4.37 -7.10
N VAL A 54 6.46 -4.77 -8.36
CA VAL A 54 6.42 -6.18 -8.76
C VAL A 54 7.86 -6.68 -8.94
N PRO A 55 8.26 -7.79 -8.29
CA PRO A 55 9.57 -8.38 -8.52
C PRO A 55 9.76 -8.83 -9.98
N PRO A 56 11.00 -8.78 -10.53
CA PRO A 56 11.27 -9.29 -11.86
C PRO A 56 10.81 -10.75 -12.03
N GLY A 57 10.17 -11.05 -13.16
CA GLY A 57 9.66 -12.39 -13.46
C GLY A 57 8.43 -12.82 -12.64
N LYS A 58 7.80 -11.91 -11.89
CA LYS A 58 6.52 -12.13 -11.22
C LYS A 58 5.43 -11.32 -11.89
N HIS A 59 4.19 -11.76 -11.67
CA HIS A 59 3.01 -11.01 -12.06
C HIS A 59 2.41 -10.32 -10.84
N ASN A 60 1.86 -9.12 -11.07
CA ASN A 60 0.86 -8.59 -10.18
C ASN A 60 -0.42 -9.41 -10.35
N PHE A 61 -1.15 -9.64 -9.26
CA PHE A 61 -2.35 -10.48 -9.10
C PHE A 61 -3.15 -10.82 -10.38
#